data_AF-A0AAJ6L411-F1
#
_entry.id   AF-A0AAJ6L411-F1
#
_cell.length_a   1.000
_cell.length_b   1.000
_cell.length_c   1.000
_cell.angle_alpha   90.00
_cell.angle_beta   90.00
_cell.angle_gamma   90.00
#
_symmetry.space_group_name_H-M   'P 1'
#
loop_
_entity.id
_entity.type
_entity.pdbx_description
1 polymer ?
#
loop_
_entity_poly.entity_id
_entity_poly.type
_entity_poly.pdbx_seq_one_letter_code
_entity_poly.pdbx_strand_id
1 'polypeptide(L)'
;MSVDPLAARAPLVRRARTCVAAVIVLAAIVPYLLVRELVETRFGAGPMADLTPLVVPAVLTAWLAPYASYRRRDALLWLVGVGGLVFVVIAWRVAFAPYRDWRPRPEEVPRMHWLKGPEHAGLWYATKAERTSA
;
A
#
# COMPACT_ATOMS: atom_id res chain seq x y z
N MET A 1 -28.36 0.41 -14.04
CA MET A 1 -27.05 0.26 -13.36
C MET A 1 -26.78 1.56 -12.63
N SER A 2 -27.01 1.63 -11.32
CA SER A 2 -26.65 2.78 -10.51
C SER A 2 -25.12 2.91 -10.51
N VAL A 3 -24.59 3.93 -11.16
CA VAL A 3 -23.17 4.29 -11.02
C VAL A 3 -22.98 4.67 -9.56
N ASP A 4 -22.20 3.87 -8.84
CA ASP A 4 -21.84 4.10 -7.44
C ASP A 4 -21.35 5.55 -7.30
N PRO A 5 -21.93 6.41 -6.44
CA PRO A 5 -21.57 7.84 -6.35
C PRO A 5 -20.09 8.09 -6.02
N LEU A 6 -19.37 7.06 -5.56
CA LEU A 6 -17.92 7.09 -5.38
C LEU A 6 -17.12 6.94 -6.68
N ALA A 7 -17.65 6.26 -7.69
CA ALA A 7 -17.07 6.20 -9.04
C ALA A 7 -17.22 7.52 -9.82
N ALA A 8 -18.04 8.45 -9.32
CA ALA A 8 -18.19 9.80 -9.86
C ALA A 8 -17.18 10.81 -9.26
N ARG A 9 -16.36 10.42 -8.28
CA ARG A 9 -15.36 11.32 -7.67
C ARG A 9 -14.11 11.38 -8.54
N ALA A 10 -13.77 12.54 -9.08
CA ALA A 10 -12.54 12.73 -9.84
C ALA A 10 -11.31 12.19 -9.08
N PRO A 11 -10.37 11.53 -9.77
CA PRO A 11 -9.21 10.94 -9.12
C PRO A 11 -8.34 12.05 -8.54
N LEU A 12 -7.71 11.81 -7.38
CA LEU A 12 -6.87 12.80 -6.69
C LEU A 12 -5.87 13.43 -7.68
N VAL A 13 -5.62 14.74 -7.59
CA VAL A 13 -4.57 15.36 -8.40
C VAL A 13 -3.20 14.78 -8.05
N ARG A 14 -2.27 14.72 -9.01
CA ARG A 14 -0.95 14.09 -8.86
C ARG A 14 -0.21 14.49 -7.57
N ARG A 15 -0.27 15.79 -7.20
CA ARG A 15 0.35 16.32 -5.98
C ARG A 15 -0.22 15.71 -4.70
N ALA A 16 -1.55 15.60 -4.59
CA ALA A 16 -2.20 14.97 -3.45
C ALA A 16 -1.82 13.49 -3.32
N ARG A 17 -1.71 12.77 -4.45
CA ARG A 17 -1.23 11.37 -4.47
C ARG A 17 0.19 11.25 -3.94
N THR A 18 1.08 12.13 -4.40
CA THR A 18 2.48 12.16 -3.91
C THR A 18 2.53 12.43 -2.41
N CYS A 19 1.72 13.35 -1.90
CA CYS A 19 1.63 13.60 -0.47
C CYS A 19 1.16 12.37 0.30
N VAL A 20 0.11 11.69 -0.15
CA VAL A 20 -0.39 10.46 0.52
C VAL A 20 0.67 9.35 0.51
N ALA A 21 1.32 9.10 -0.64
CA ALA A 21 2.39 8.12 -0.73
C ALA A 21 3.57 8.47 0.19
N ALA A 22 3.97 9.75 0.23
CA ALA A 22 5.03 10.22 1.12
C ALA A 22 4.66 10.03 2.59
N VAL A 23 3.41 10.32 2.99
CA VAL A 23 2.91 10.09 4.35
C VAL A 23 3.00 8.62 4.72
N ILE A 24 2.60 7.70 3.83
CA ILE A 24 2.71 6.24 4.07
C ILE A 24 4.18 5.83 4.27
N VAL A 25 5.08 6.37 3.44
CA VAL A 25 6.52 6.10 3.57
C VAL A 25 7.08 6.63 4.88
N LEU A 26 6.74 7.87 5.25
CA LEU A 26 7.16 8.47 6.52
C LEU A 26 6.60 7.70 7.72
N ALA A 27 5.36 7.20 7.64
CA ALA A 27 4.76 6.35 8.65
C ALA A 27 5.50 5.02 8.85
N ALA A 28 6.31 4.57 7.89
CA ALA A 28 7.21 3.44 8.05
C ALA A 28 8.61 3.86 8.54
N ILE A 29 9.17 4.93 7.97
CA ILE A 29 10.54 5.40 8.28
C ILE A 29 10.64 5.91 9.72
N VAL A 30 9.69 6.74 10.17
CA VAL A 30 9.79 7.35 11.50
C VAL A 30 9.78 6.28 12.60
N PRO A 31 8.83 5.32 12.65
CA PRO A 31 8.87 4.30 13.69
C PRO A 31 10.05 3.33 13.51
N TYR A 32 10.50 3.06 12.28
CA TYR A 32 11.73 2.29 12.05
C TYR A 32 12.92 2.95 12.76
N LEU A 33 13.13 4.26 12.56
CA LEU A 33 14.25 4.98 13.18
C LEU A 33 14.13 5.00 14.71
N LEU A 34 12.92 5.19 15.24
CA LEU A 34 12.67 5.17 16.69
C LEU A 34 12.97 3.79 17.30
N VAL A 35 12.52 2.70 16.65
CA VAL A 35 12.81 1.33 17.12
C VAL A 35 14.31 1.05 17.05
N ARG A 36 14.98 1.51 15.99
CA ARG A 36 16.43 1.36 15.85
C ARG A 36 17.17 2.03 17.00
N GLU A 37 16.90 3.31 17.24
CA GLU A 37 17.51 4.08 18.33
C GLU A 37 17.24 3.42 19.69
N LEU A 38 16.01 2.96 19.93
CA LEU A 38 15.66 2.27 21.17
C LEU A 38 16.43 0.96 21.37
N VAL A 39 16.65 0.19 20.30
CA VAL A 39 17.39 -1.06 20.37
C VAL A 39 18.89 -0.79 20.52
N GLU A 40 19.46 0.16 19.76
CA GLU A 40 20.86 0.56 19.86
C GLU A 40 21.20 1.08 21.26
N THR A 41 20.34 1.94 21.84
CA THR A 41 20.54 2.45 23.20
C THR A 41 20.46 1.37 24.27
N ARG A 42 19.66 0.31 24.05
CA ARG A 42 19.45 -0.75 25.05
C ARG A 42 20.45 -1.90 24.96
N PHE A 43 20.87 -2.26 23.75
CA PHE A 43 21.66 -3.46 23.45
C PHE A 43 23.00 -3.16 22.77
N GLY A 44 23.28 -1.91 22.43
CA GLY A 44 24.45 -1.48 21.66
C GLY A 44 24.25 -1.66 20.15
N ALA A 45 25.25 -1.19 19.39
CA ALA A 45 25.29 -1.41 17.95
C ALA A 45 25.51 -2.90 17.63
N GLY A 46 24.74 -3.44 16.69
CA GLY A 46 24.87 -4.82 16.25
C GLY A 46 23.64 -5.36 15.52
N PRO A 47 23.62 -6.66 15.18
CA PRO A 47 22.57 -7.24 14.32
C PRO A 47 21.15 -7.06 14.86
N MET A 48 20.97 -6.99 16.17
CA MET A 48 19.66 -6.72 16.78
C MET A 48 19.15 -5.32 16.44
N ALA A 49 20.03 -4.32 16.45
CA ALA A 49 19.72 -2.95 16.06
C ALA A 49 19.44 -2.82 14.56
N ASP A 50 20.05 -3.67 13.73
CA ASP A 50 19.84 -3.63 12.28
C ASP A 50 18.56 -4.38 11.86
N LEU A 51 18.26 -5.52 12.49
CA LEU A 51 17.18 -6.40 12.07
C LEU A 51 15.83 -6.09 12.74
N THR A 52 15.83 -5.75 14.03
CA THR A 52 14.58 -5.50 14.78
C THR A 52 13.73 -4.40 14.15
N PRO A 53 14.30 -3.25 13.71
CA PRO A 53 13.53 -2.19 13.10
C PRO A 53 12.81 -2.60 11.82
N LEU A 54 13.32 -3.60 11.07
CA LEU A 54 12.69 -4.10 9.84
C LEU A 54 11.30 -4.69 10.08
N VAL A 55 10.96 -5.07 11.32
CA VAL A 55 9.62 -5.52 11.68
C VAL A 55 8.57 -4.46 11.36
N VAL A 56 8.87 -3.17 11.59
CA VAL A 56 7.95 -2.06 11.35
C VAL A 56 7.49 -2.02 9.88
N PRO A 57 8.39 -1.82 8.90
CA PRO A 57 7.97 -1.76 7.51
C PRO A 57 7.49 -3.11 6.98
N ALA A 58 7.95 -4.26 7.52
CA ALA A 58 7.43 -5.57 7.15
C ALA A 58 5.95 -5.74 7.54
N VAL A 59 5.56 -5.34 8.75
CA VAL A 59 4.17 -5.37 9.22
C VAL A 59 3.30 -4.44 8.37
N LEU A 60 3.77 -3.21 8.11
CA LEU A 60 3.06 -2.27 7.25
C LEU A 60 2.91 -2.82 5.82
N THR A 61 3.94 -3.47 5.29
CA THR A 61 3.90 -4.13 3.98
C THR A 61 2.85 -5.24 3.98
N ALA A 62 2.84 -6.11 4.98
CA ALA A 62 1.87 -7.20 5.07
C ALA A 62 0.43 -6.68 5.16
N TRP A 63 0.23 -5.55 5.83
CA TRP A 63 -1.09 -4.92 5.97
C TRP A 63 -1.54 -4.19 4.70
N LEU A 64 -0.64 -3.45 4.04
CA LEU A 64 -0.94 -2.64 2.86
C LEU A 64 -0.93 -3.42 1.55
N ALA A 65 -0.17 -4.51 1.47
CA ALA A 65 0.00 -5.32 0.27
C ALA A 65 -1.33 -5.74 -0.41
N PRO A 66 -2.36 -6.23 0.32
CA PRO A 66 -3.63 -6.62 -0.29
C PRO A 66 -4.34 -5.47 -1.03
N TYR A 67 -4.17 -4.23 -0.59
CA TYR A 67 -4.79 -3.06 -1.22
C TYR A 67 -4.11 -2.65 -2.53
N ALA A 68 -2.85 -3.06 -2.71
CA ALA A 68 -2.03 -2.79 -3.89
C ALA A 68 -1.93 -3.97 -4.87
N SER A 69 -2.77 -4.99 -4.68
CA SER A 69 -2.66 -6.27 -5.43
C SER A 69 -1.31 -6.97 -5.20
N TYR A 70 -0.77 -6.87 -3.98
CA TYR A 70 0.36 -7.65 -3.43
C TYR A 70 -0.14 -8.71 -2.42
N ARG A 71 0.68 -9.72 -2.08
CA ARG A 71 0.33 -10.74 -1.08
C ARG A 71 0.97 -10.35 0.25
N ARG A 72 0.34 -10.73 1.38
CA ARG A 72 0.93 -10.48 2.71
C ARG A 72 2.33 -11.08 2.87
N ARG A 73 2.57 -12.24 2.23
CA ARG A 73 3.88 -12.92 2.21
C ARG A 73 4.98 -12.09 1.55
N ASP A 74 4.65 -11.09 0.74
CA ASP A 74 5.64 -10.23 0.08
C ASP A 74 6.33 -9.32 1.11
N ALA A 75 5.82 -9.24 2.36
CA ALA A 75 6.55 -8.67 3.49
C ALA A 75 7.86 -9.40 3.82
N LEU A 76 8.00 -10.68 3.45
CA LEU A 76 9.24 -11.44 3.64
C LEU A 76 10.40 -10.88 2.79
N LEU A 77 10.10 -10.07 1.77
CA LEU A 77 11.11 -9.39 0.95
C LEU A 77 11.97 -8.41 1.74
N TRP A 78 11.52 -7.97 2.92
CA TRP A 78 12.34 -7.19 3.86
C TRP A 78 13.54 -7.97 4.41
N LEU A 79 13.43 -9.30 4.51
CA LEU A 79 14.53 -10.16 4.98
C LEU A 79 15.65 -10.30 3.95
N VAL A 80 15.36 -10.02 2.67
CA VAL A 80 16.31 -10.17 1.55
C VAL A 80 16.74 -8.79 0.99
N GLY A 81 16.39 -7.70 1.69
CA GLY A 81 16.81 -6.33 1.33
C GLY A 81 16.03 -5.66 0.19
N VAL A 82 15.14 -6.37 -0.50
CA VAL A 82 14.33 -5.82 -1.60
C VAL A 82 12.96 -5.26 -1.14
N GLY A 83 12.64 -5.38 0.15
CA GLY A 83 11.37 -4.92 0.73
C GLY A 83 11.10 -3.43 0.56
N GLY A 84 12.14 -2.58 0.63
CA GLY A 84 11.99 -1.12 0.48
C GLY A 84 11.44 -0.70 -0.89
N LEU A 85 11.97 -1.27 -1.97
CA LEU A 85 11.50 -0.98 -3.34
C LEU A 85 10.03 -1.38 -3.51
N VAL A 86 9.69 -2.58 -3.03
CA VAL A 86 8.33 -3.12 -3.10
C VAL A 86 7.37 -2.27 -2.27
N PHE A 87 7.78 -1.83 -1.09
CA PHE A 87 6.97 -1.00 -0.22
C PHE A 87 6.68 0.37 -0.82
N VAL A 88 7.64 1.00 -1.49
CA VAL A 88 7.41 2.27 -2.21
C VAL A 88 6.37 2.07 -3.33
N VAL A 89 6.45 0.97 -4.08
CA VAL A 89 5.43 0.64 -5.09
C VAL A 89 4.07 0.42 -4.44
N ILE A 90 4.00 -0.30 -3.32
CA ILE A 90 2.75 -0.50 -2.57
C ILE A 90 2.18 0.83 -2.07
N ALA A 91 3.00 1.71 -1.48
CA ALA A 91 2.56 3.01 -1.00
C ALA A 91 2.01 3.87 -2.14
N TRP A 92 2.68 3.87 -3.29
CA TRP A 92 2.20 4.55 -4.50
C TRP A 92 0.86 3.99 -4.96
N ARG A 93 0.71 2.67 -5.05
CA ARG A 93 -0.54 2.02 -5.44
C ARG A 93 -1.68 2.29 -4.46
N VAL A 94 -1.42 2.23 -3.16
CA VAL A 94 -2.44 2.55 -2.14
C VAL A 94 -2.90 4.00 -2.27
N ALA A 95 -2.00 4.94 -2.59
CA ALA A 95 -2.35 6.34 -2.81
C ALA A 95 -3.25 6.59 -4.04
N PHE A 96 -3.38 5.61 -4.95
CA PHE A 96 -4.28 5.68 -6.11
C PHE A 96 -5.70 5.19 -5.80
N ALA A 97 -5.90 4.44 -4.71
CA ALA A 97 -7.21 3.90 -4.34
C ALA A 97 -8.29 5.01 -4.25
N PRO A 98 -9.52 4.77 -4.73
CA PRO A 98 -10.07 3.50 -5.23
C PRO A 98 -9.76 3.20 -6.71
N TYR A 99 -9.10 4.12 -7.41
CA TYR A 99 -8.72 3.97 -8.82
C TYR A 99 -7.40 3.19 -8.94
N ARG A 100 -7.30 2.28 -9.89
CA ARG A 100 -6.09 1.48 -10.12
C ARG A 100 -5.71 1.55 -11.58
N ASP A 101 -4.50 1.99 -11.86
CA ASP A 101 -3.89 2.02 -13.20
C ASP A 101 -3.16 0.71 -13.56
N TRP A 102 -3.04 -0.23 -12.60
CA TRP A 102 -2.52 -1.57 -12.84
C TRP A 102 -3.65 -2.60 -12.97
N ARG A 103 -3.36 -3.70 -13.67
CA ARG A 103 -4.28 -4.82 -13.82
C ARG A 103 -4.50 -5.52 -12.47
N PRO A 104 -5.77 -5.76 -12.07
CA PRO A 104 -6.09 -6.51 -10.86
C PRO A 104 -5.70 -7.97 -11.00
N ARG A 105 -5.55 -8.65 -9.86
CA ARG A 105 -5.28 -10.09 -9.85
C ARG A 105 -6.47 -10.88 -10.35
N PRO A 106 -6.26 -12.10 -10.87
CA PRO A 106 -7.36 -12.97 -11.30
C PRO A 106 -8.44 -13.13 -10.22
N GLU A 107 -8.05 -13.27 -8.95
CA GLU A 107 -9.00 -13.36 -7.83
C GLU A 107 -9.75 -12.04 -7.51
N GLU A 108 -9.22 -10.89 -7.91
CA GLU A 108 -9.82 -9.57 -7.67
C GLU A 108 -10.74 -9.12 -8.82
N VAL A 109 -10.52 -9.65 -10.04
CA VAL A 109 -11.28 -9.30 -11.26
C VAL A 109 -12.80 -9.32 -11.06
N PRO A 110 -13.42 -10.32 -10.38
CA PRO A 110 -14.87 -10.36 -10.21
C PRO A 110 -15.45 -9.19 -9.38
N ARG A 111 -14.60 -8.50 -8.60
CA ARG A 111 -14.98 -7.37 -7.72
C ARG A 111 -14.54 -6.02 -8.27
N MET A 112 -13.93 -6.01 -9.46
CA MET A 112 -13.36 -4.83 -10.10
C MET A 112 -14.14 -4.47 -11.35
N HIS A 113 -14.33 -3.17 -11.57
CA HIS A 113 -15.02 -2.66 -12.75
C HIS A 113 -14.03 -1.90 -13.63
N TRP A 114 -14.01 -2.21 -14.92
CA TRP A 114 -13.21 -1.47 -15.88
C TRP A 114 -13.95 -0.21 -16.32
N LEU A 115 -13.36 0.96 -16.09
CA LEU A 115 -13.96 2.24 -16.47
C LEU A 115 -13.69 2.51 -17.96
N LYS A 116 -14.76 2.63 -18.75
CA LYS A 116 -14.72 2.90 -20.21
C LYS A 116 -14.95 4.38 -20.58
N GLY A 117 -15.35 5.22 -19.62
CA GLY A 117 -15.67 6.63 -19.88
C GLY A 117 -14.42 7.46 -20.22
N PRO A 118 -14.54 8.54 -21.03
CA PRO A 118 -13.40 9.31 -21.52
C PRO A 118 -12.55 9.95 -20.40
N GLU A 119 -13.15 10.27 -19.26
CA GLU A 119 -12.45 10.88 -18.11
C GLU A 119 -11.62 9.87 -17.27
N HIS A 120 -11.92 8.57 -17.38
CA HIS A 120 -11.33 7.51 -16.54
C HIS A 120 -10.89 6.29 -17.35
N ALA A 121 -10.73 6.45 -18.67
CA ALA A 121 -10.35 5.36 -19.57
C ALA A 121 -9.00 4.77 -19.14
N GLY A 122 -8.97 3.44 -18.97
CA GLY A 122 -7.74 2.75 -18.57
C GLY A 122 -7.63 2.46 -17.07
N LEU A 123 -8.58 2.89 -16.24
CA LEU A 123 -8.58 2.66 -14.80
C LEU A 123 -9.52 1.53 -14.39
N TRP A 124 -9.05 0.69 -13.47
CA TRP A 124 -9.86 -0.25 -12.71
C TRP A 124 -10.41 0.43 -11.46
N TYR A 125 -11.69 0.23 -11.19
CA TYR A 125 -12.36 0.70 -9.99
C TYR A 125 -12.70 -0.47 -9.07
N ALA A 126 -12.25 -0.36 -7.81
CA ALA A 126 -12.70 -1.24 -6.75
C ALA A 126 -14.05 -0.73 -6.23
N THR A 127 -15.16 -1.37 -6.62
CA THR A 127 -16.41 -1.20 -5.87
C THR A 127 -16.17 -1.68 -4.45
N LYS A 128 -16.47 -0.84 -3.46
CA LYS A 128 -16.44 -1.25 -2.06
C LYS A 128 -17.42 -2.41 -1.94
N ALA A 129 -16.91 -3.63 -1.78
CA ALA A 129 -17.76 -4.78 -1.53
C ALA A 129 -18.72 -4.40 -0.40
N GLU A 130 -20.02 -4.67 -0.61
CA GLU A 130 -21.02 -4.59 0.45
C GLU A 130 -20.41 -5.20 1.71
N ARG A 131 -20.46 -4.46 2.83
CA ARG A 131 -20.14 -5.04 4.13
C ARG A 131 -21.12 -6.19 4.32
N THR A 132 -20.70 -7.40 4.03
CA THR A 132 -21.37 -8.59 4.54
C THR A 132 -21.07 -8.63 6.04
N SER A 133 -22.02 -8.14 6.83
CA SER A 133 -22.25 -8.57 8.21
C SER A 133 -23.69 -9.10 8.20
N ALA A 134 -24.03 -10.39 8.34
CA ALA A 134 -23.39 -11.51 9.03
C ALA A 134 -22.97 -11.17 10.46
#